data_AF-A0A529G8N1-F1
#
_entry.id   AF-A0A529G8N1-F1
#
_cell.length_a   1.000
_cell.length_b   1.000
_cell.length_c   1.000
_cell.angle_alpha   90.00
_cell.angle_beta   90.00
_cell.angle_gamma   90.00
#
_symmetry.space_group_name_H-M   'P 1'
#
loop_
_entity.id
_entity.type
_entity.pdbx_description
1 polymer ?
#
loop_
_entity_poly.entity_id
_entity_poly.type
_entity_poly.pdbx_seq_one_letter_code
_entity_poly.pdbx_strand_id
1 'polypeptide(L)'
;MRCRIVGAPVQDGAGRMGCEMGPSALRTAGLVSVLAELGHQVEDWGTVEKAEGRAVVHGNLALKALPEISAWTAAIAETAYAASREAMPIFLGG
;
A
#
# COMPACT_ATOMS: atom_id res chain seq x y z
N MET A 1 -7.06 -8.58 18.40
CA MET A 1 -7.66 -8.70 17.05
C MET A 1 -6.61 -9.18 16.07
N ARG A 2 -7.00 -9.71 14.90
CA ARG A 2 -6.05 -10.07 13.83
C ARG A 2 -5.83 -8.86 12.93
N CYS A 3 -4.57 -8.52 12.67
CA CYS A 3 -4.15 -7.41 11.81
C CYS A 3 -3.26 -7.93 10.69
N ARG A 4 -3.44 -7.41 9.48
CA ARG A 4 -2.57 -7.69 8.33
C ARG A 4 -1.92 -6.42 7.85
N ILE A 5 -0.60 -6.38 7.92
CA ILE A 5 0.20 -5.24 7.48
C ILE A 5 0.54 -5.43 6.01
N VAL A 6 0.30 -4.40 5.21
CA VAL A 6 0.56 -4.41 3.77
C VAL A 6 1.27 -3.11 3.39
N GLY A 7 2.41 -3.19 2.72
CA GLY A 7 3.09 -2.01 2.17
C GLY A 7 2.47 -1.57 0.84
N ALA A 8 2.22 -0.28 0.68
CA ALA A 8 1.77 0.36 -0.57
C ALA A 8 2.75 1.50 -0.93
N PRO A 9 3.87 1.19 -1.60
CA PRO A 9 4.98 2.12 -1.85
C PRO A 9 4.69 3.02 -3.07
N VAL A 10 3.53 3.68 -3.07
CA VAL A 10 3.08 4.50 -4.20
C VAL A 10 3.89 5.81 -4.25
N GLN A 11 4.68 6.00 -5.30
CA GLN A 11 5.48 7.20 -5.51
C GLN A 11 5.10 7.99 -6.77
N ASP A 12 4.52 7.34 -7.78
CA ASP A 12 4.23 7.92 -9.10
C ASP A 12 3.38 9.21 -9.04
N GLY A 13 2.59 9.40 -7.97
CA GLY A 13 1.72 10.58 -7.76
C GLY A 13 2.26 11.66 -6.82
N ALA A 14 3.38 11.40 -6.12
CA ALA A 14 3.83 12.24 -5.01
C ALA A 14 4.49 13.57 -5.45
N GLY A 15 4.98 13.63 -6.70
CA GLY A 15 5.73 14.78 -7.23
C GLY A 15 7.13 14.95 -6.62
N ARG A 16 7.55 14.05 -5.73
CA ARG A 16 8.89 13.97 -5.13
C ARG A 16 9.24 12.50 -4.85
N MET A 17 10.53 12.21 -4.77
CA MET A 17 11.03 10.89 -4.37
C MET A 17 11.02 10.73 -2.86
N GLY A 18 10.83 9.50 -2.38
CA GLY A 18 10.93 9.09 -0.97
C GLY A 18 9.71 8.36 -0.42
N CYS A 19 8.53 8.55 -1.02
CA CYS A 19 7.28 7.91 -0.58
C CYS A 19 7.38 6.37 -0.59
N GLU A 20 8.07 5.79 -1.57
CA GLU A 20 8.28 4.33 -1.63
C GLU A 20 9.01 3.75 -0.40
N MET A 21 9.73 4.58 0.36
CA MET A 21 10.48 4.18 1.55
C MET A 21 9.61 4.14 2.83
N GLY A 22 8.41 4.73 2.82
CA GLY A 22 7.52 4.79 3.98
C GLY A 22 7.22 3.42 4.61
N PRO A 23 6.83 2.40 3.82
CA PRO A 23 6.55 1.06 4.34
C PRO A 23 7.75 0.40 5.02
N SER A 24 8.95 0.51 4.44
CA SER A 24 10.17 -0.09 5.02
C SER A 24 10.61 0.67 6.27
N ALA A 25 10.46 2.00 6.30
CA ALA A 25 10.75 2.83 7.46
C ALA A 25 9.86 2.48 8.65
N LEU A 26 8.54 2.36 8.46
CA LEU A 26 7.60 2.00 9.53
C LEU A 26 7.82 0.59 10.08
N ARG A 27 8.17 -0.37 9.20
CA ARG A 27 8.58 -1.71 9.64
C ARG A 27 9.85 -1.66 10.49
N THR A 28 10.85 -0.93 10.03
CA THR A 28 12.13 -0.76 10.73
C THR A 28 11.95 -0.07 12.08
N ALA A 29 11.00 0.86 12.18
CA ALA A 29 10.63 1.54 13.43
C ALA A 29 9.92 0.63 14.45
N GLY A 30 9.66 -0.64 14.12
CA GLY A 30 9.12 -1.63 15.06
C GLY A 30 7.60 -1.69 15.12
N LEU A 31 6.88 -1.17 14.11
CA LEU A 31 5.41 -1.17 14.09
C LEU A 31 4.80 -2.56 14.33
N VAL A 32 5.36 -3.60 13.70
CA VAL A 32 4.91 -4.99 13.86
C VAL A 32 5.00 -5.42 15.33
N SER A 33 6.14 -5.16 15.97
CA SER A 33 6.40 -5.51 17.36
C SER A 33 5.46 -4.79 18.31
N VAL A 34 5.27 -3.47 18.13
CA VAL A 34 4.36 -2.68 18.98
C VAL A 34 2.92 -3.19 18.89
N LEU A 35 2.44 -3.52 17.69
CA LEU A 35 1.09 -4.08 17.54
C LEU A 35 0.94 -5.45 18.22
N ALA A 36 1.98 -6.28 18.18
CA ALA A 36 2.00 -7.56 18.87
C ALA A 36 2.02 -7.38 20.41
N GLU A 37 2.81 -6.44 20.93
CA GLU A 37 2.88 -6.11 22.36
C GLU A 37 1.54 -5.57 22.91
N LEU A 38 0.75 -4.90 22.07
CA LEU A 38 -0.62 -4.48 22.38
C LEU A 38 -1.64 -5.65 22.36
N GLY A 39 -1.20 -6.89 22.14
CA GLY A 39 -2.03 -8.09 22.16
C GLY A 39 -2.77 -8.37 20.86
N HIS A 40 -2.29 -7.86 19.72
CA HIS A 40 -2.83 -8.21 18.40
C HIS A 40 -2.09 -9.39 17.77
N GLN A 41 -2.80 -10.19 16.97
CA GLN A 41 -2.19 -11.19 16.10
C GLN A 41 -1.83 -10.50 14.79
N VAL A 42 -0.54 -10.31 14.52
CA VAL A 42 -0.07 -9.52 13.38
C VAL A 42 0.53 -10.44 12.32
N GLU A 43 0.05 -10.31 11.09
CA GLU A 43 0.62 -10.93 9.90
C GLU A 43 1.20 -9.82 9.01
N ASP A 44 2.45 -9.94 8.60
CA ASP A 44 3.01 -9.07 7.56
C ASP A 44 2.83 -9.76 6.19
N TRP A 45 2.00 -9.18 5.34
CA TRP A 45 1.70 -9.66 3.99
C TRP A 45 2.64 -9.07 2.93
N GLY A 46 3.71 -8.40 3.35
CA GLY A 46 4.69 -7.83 2.44
C GLY A 46 4.16 -6.57 1.75
N THR A 47 4.50 -6.41 0.48
CA THR A 47 4.31 -5.16 -0.25
C THR A 47 3.48 -5.43 -1.51
N VAL A 48 2.50 -4.57 -1.76
CA VAL A 48 1.70 -4.59 -3.00
C VAL A 48 2.64 -4.35 -4.18
N GLU A 49 2.53 -5.19 -5.19
CA GLU A 49 3.16 -4.98 -6.48
C GLU A 49 2.19 -4.22 -7.40
N LYS A 50 2.72 -3.26 -8.16
CA LYS A 50 1.93 -2.55 -9.15
C LYS A 50 1.46 -3.54 -10.21
N ALA A 51 0.15 -3.57 -10.47
CA ALA A 51 -0.39 -4.36 -11.58
C ALA A 51 0.20 -3.88 -12.93
N GLU A 52 0.19 -4.75 -13.93
CA GLU A 52 0.51 -4.33 -15.29
C GLU A 52 -0.42 -3.19 -15.73
N GLY A 53 0.18 -2.04 -16.02
CA GLY A 53 -0.56 -0.85 -16.42
C GLY A 53 -1.22 -1.06 -17.76
N ARG A 54 -2.46 -0.60 -17.89
CA ARG A 54 -3.12 -0.43 -19.20
C ARG A 54 -2.85 0.97 -19.70
N ALA A 55 -2.74 1.15 -21.01
CA ALA A 55 -2.71 2.49 -21.59
C ALA A 55 -4.05 3.18 -21.33
N VAL A 56 -4.07 4.13 -20.40
CA VAL A 56 -5.24 4.95 -20.06
C VAL A 56 -4.94 6.39 -20.45
N VAL A 57 -5.78 6.95 -21.33
CA VAL A 57 -5.65 8.34 -21.79
C VAL A 57 -6.93 9.08 -21.41
N HIS A 58 -6.76 10.31 -20.92
CA HIS A 58 -7.87 11.19 -20.57
C HIS A 58 -7.54 12.63 -20.99
N GLY A 59 -8.53 13.38 -21.46
CA GLY A 59 -8.35 14.78 -21.89
C GLY A 59 -8.10 15.79 -20.76
N ASN A 60 -8.00 15.33 -19.51
CA ASN A 60 -7.81 16.21 -18.36
C ASN A 60 -6.31 16.28 -18.04
N LEU A 61 -5.70 17.42 -18.37
CA LEU A 61 -4.27 17.65 -18.19
C LEU A 61 -3.83 17.76 -16.72
N ALA A 62 -4.77 17.86 -15.77
CA ALA A 62 -4.45 17.85 -14.34
C ALA A 62 -4.13 16.44 -13.79
N LEU A 63 -4.49 15.38 -14.51
CA LEU A 63 -4.22 14.00 -14.11
C LEU A 63 -2.76 13.65 -14.40
N LYS A 64 -1.97 13.44 -13.34
CA LYS A 64 -0.58 13.02 -13.43
C LYS A 64 -0.47 11.50 -13.27
N ALA A 65 0.39 10.87 -14.06
CA ALA A 65 0.67 9.43 -13.99
C ALA A 65 -0.61 8.56 -13.95
N LEU A 66 -1.61 8.92 -14.77
CA LEU A 66 -2.93 8.28 -14.74
C LEU A 66 -2.86 6.75 -14.94
N PRO A 67 -2.10 6.21 -15.93
CA PRO A 67 -1.94 4.77 -16.07
C PRO A 67 -1.37 4.11 -14.80
N GLU A 68 -0.36 4.70 -14.19
CA GLU A 68 0.32 4.17 -13.01
C GLU A 68 -0.57 4.22 -11.77
N ILE A 69 -1.22 5.35 -11.51
CA ILE A 69 -2.12 5.52 -10.36
C ILE A 69 -3.35 4.61 -10.49
N SER A 70 -3.86 4.43 -11.71
CA SER A 70 -4.95 3.48 -11.96
C SER A 70 -4.52 2.04 -11.67
N ALA A 71 -3.30 1.65 -12.09
CA ALA A 71 -2.76 0.32 -11.84
C ALA A 71 -2.51 0.06 -10.34
N TRP A 72 -1.94 1.03 -9.63
CA TRP A 72 -1.79 0.98 -8.17
C TRP A 72 -3.12 0.85 -7.46
N THR A 73 -4.11 1.67 -7.84
CA THR A 73 -5.44 1.66 -7.22
C THR A 73 -6.09 0.28 -7.36
N ALA A 74 -5.99 -0.34 -8.54
CA ALA A 74 -6.52 -1.68 -8.77
C ALA A 74 -5.82 -2.74 -7.89
N ALA A 75 -4.49 -2.75 -7.88
CA ALA A 75 -3.70 -3.72 -7.11
C ALA A 75 -3.92 -3.58 -5.58
N ILE A 76 -3.97 -2.34 -5.09
CA ILE A 76 -4.23 -2.04 -3.68
C ILE A 76 -5.66 -2.45 -3.30
N ALA A 77 -6.65 -2.16 -4.15
CA ALA A 77 -8.03 -2.55 -3.88
C ALA A 77 -8.17 -4.08 -3.77
N GLU A 78 -7.60 -4.84 -4.71
CA GLU A 78 -7.60 -6.30 -4.65
C GLU A 78 -6.95 -6.82 -3.37
N THR A 79 -5.78 -6.29 -3.01
CA THR A 79 -5.06 -6.68 -1.80
C THR A 79 -5.84 -6.28 -0.54
N ALA A 80 -6.55 -5.14 -0.53
CA ALA A 80 -7.36 -4.70 0.59
C ALA A 80 -8.56 -5.62 0.84
N TYR A 81 -9.24 -6.07 -0.21
CA TYR A 81 -10.30 -7.06 -0.08
C TYR A 81 -9.76 -8.41 0.41
N ALA A 82 -8.59 -8.85 -0.06
CA ALA A 82 -7.98 -10.08 0.41
C ALA A 82 -7.54 -9.98 1.89
N ALA A 83 -6.89 -8.88 2.25
CA ALA A 83 -6.35 -8.65 3.59
C ALA A 83 -7.45 -8.38 4.62
N SER A 84 -8.60 -7.85 4.23
CA SER A 84 -9.72 -7.61 5.15
C SER A 84 -10.51 -8.86 5.57
N ARG A 85 -10.24 -10.03 4.96
CA ARG A 85 -10.93 -11.28 5.34
C ARG A 85 -10.57 -11.72 6.75
N GLU A 86 -11.45 -11.51 7.72
CA GLU A 86 -11.25 -11.91 9.13
C GLU A 86 -10.09 -11.19 9.84
N ALA A 87 -9.61 -10.08 9.28
CA ALA A 87 -8.54 -9.27 9.86
C ALA A 87 -8.74 -7.79 9.52
N MET A 88 -8.20 -6.92 10.36
CA MET A 88 -8.07 -5.50 10.04
C MET A 88 -6.86 -5.30 9.12
N PRO A 89 -7.04 -4.83 7.88
CA PRO A 89 -5.91 -4.50 7.03
C PRO A 89 -5.31 -3.15 7.45
N ILE A 90 -3.99 -3.08 7.55
CA ILE A 90 -3.23 -1.87 7.86
C ILE A 90 -2.27 -1.63 6.70
N PHE A 91 -2.58 -0.64 5.88
CA PHE A 91 -1.74 -0.24 4.76
C PHE A 91 -0.69 0.77 5.21
N LEU A 92 0.57 0.48 4.94
CA LEU A 92 1.69 1.40 5.13
C LEU A 92 1.89 2.11 3.81
N GLY A 93 1.64 3.42 3.77
CA GLY A 93 1.73 4.22 2.55
C GLY A 93 3.08 4.92 2.38
N GLY A 94 3.14 5.65 1.27
CA GLY A 94 4.10 6.70 0.97
C GLY A 94 3.40 8.03 0.74
#